data_AF-A0A212FE55-F1
#
_entry.id   AF-A0A212FE55-F1
#
_cell.length_a   1.000
_cell.length_b   1.000
_cell.length_c   1.000
_cell.angle_alpha   90.00
_cell.angle_beta   90.00
_cell.angle_gamma   90.00
#
_symmetry.space_group_name_H-M   'P 1'
#
loop_
_entity.id
_entity.type
_entity.pdbx_description
1 polymer ?
#
loop_
_entity_poly.entity_id
_entity_poly.type
_entity_poly.pdbx_seq_one_letter_code
_entity_poly.pdbx_strand_id
1 'polypeptide(L)'
;MSMRKRSGSGSKRHLKEKVVQIYESFFKGDDLTSDNPTFWDEFFLLKPKIPQLEAEIQKLTVDQLNNLKDNINLLVSQCIEMQGQEHHIRLVYALQTFSVILTTMYQRASQDPSINLKHVLLGENPNIKMQKLLEHCGSVLSGDVPDSLKSMVLKLLLIIATGFDNIDDNPLVEYLMSHSLFDPLIQLLCTSSERQHHGYDVVLLVMFLVNYKKQESANPYVVKLSILDDECALNGYGQVITAALNDFVMTTFGGMQASGGGWLSSLTSMVGGIFLTTDDTQPVVRGQRQSGTEEGMLLGLFAAAHLNRNFMTTLAHSSAASAPPSPPATLPPRQSPPNLAQIQALNNDQPTNLLVTFFQY
;
A
#
# COMPACT_ATOMS: atom_id res chain seq x y z
N MET A 1 -1.36 -75.29 3.50
CA MET A 1 -2.33 -74.26 3.94
C MET A 1 -1.74 -72.89 3.64
N SER A 2 -2.39 -72.13 2.75
CA SER A 2 -1.91 -70.83 2.27
C SER A 2 -2.27 -69.72 3.26
N MET A 3 -1.26 -69.05 3.82
CA MET A 3 -1.44 -67.83 4.61
C MET A 3 -1.59 -66.63 3.68
N ARG A 4 -2.82 -66.15 3.55
CA ARG A 4 -3.18 -64.98 2.74
C ARG A 4 -2.81 -63.71 3.51
N LYS A 5 -1.70 -63.06 3.15
CA LYS A 5 -1.38 -61.68 3.59
C LYS A 5 -2.47 -60.74 3.07
N ARG A 6 -3.22 -60.12 3.98
CA ARG A 6 -4.21 -59.08 3.67
C ARG A 6 -3.48 -57.74 3.67
N SER A 7 -3.18 -57.22 2.48
CA SER A 7 -2.62 -55.87 2.30
C SER A 7 -3.69 -54.84 2.64
N GLY A 8 -3.64 -54.30 3.86
CA GLY A 8 -4.38 -53.10 4.25
C GLY A 8 -3.69 -51.86 3.68
N SER A 9 -3.89 -51.57 2.40
CA SER A 9 -3.58 -50.25 1.85
C SER A 9 -4.65 -49.28 2.32
N GLY A 10 -4.50 -48.81 3.55
CA GLY A 10 -5.24 -47.67 4.07
C GLY A 10 -4.68 -46.42 3.42
N SER A 11 -5.10 -46.14 2.18
CA SER A 11 -4.99 -44.79 1.64
C SER A 11 -5.77 -43.88 2.59
N LYS A 12 -5.05 -43.16 3.46
CA LYS A 12 -5.61 -42.07 4.25
C LYS A 12 -6.15 -41.06 3.24
N ARG A 13 -7.43 -41.17 2.89
CA ARG A 13 -8.18 -40.09 2.24
C ARG A 13 -8.02 -38.89 3.16
N HIS A 14 -7.11 -37.99 2.84
CA HIS A 14 -7.01 -36.70 3.50
C HIS A 14 -8.40 -36.08 3.42
N LEU A 15 -9.06 -35.87 4.57
CA LEU A 15 -10.30 -35.12 4.62
C LEU A 15 -9.98 -33.72 4.09
N LYS A 16 -10.42 -33.41 2.87
CA LYS A 16 -10.27 -32.07 2.31
C LYS A 16 -11.25 -31.13 3.01
N GLU A 17 -10.80 -29.94 3.36
CA GLU A 17 -11.65 -28.93 3.98
C GLU A 17 -12.81 -28.52 3.06
N LYS A 18 -14.00 -28.21 3.62
CA LYS A 18 -15.21 -27.87 2.84
C LYS A 18 -14.94 -26.73 1.85
N VAL A 19 -14.23 -25.69 2.26
CA VAL A 19 -13.91 -24.53 1.42
C VAL A 19 -13.06 -24.89 0.21
N VAL A 20 -12.11 -25.83 0.35
CA VAL A 20 -11.27 -26.30 -0.75
C VAL A 20 -12.08 -27.10 -1.75
N GLN A 21 -13.02 -27.93 -1.28
CA GLN A 21 -13.93 -28.66 -2.16
C GLN A 21 -14.84 -27.70 -2.94
N ILE A 22 -15.30 -26.62 -2.29
CA ILE A 22 -16.08 -25.57 -2.96
C ILE A 22 -15.26 -24.93 -4.08
N TYR A 23 -14.00 -24.54 -3.82
CA TYR A 23 -13.14 -23.98 -4.88
C TYR A 23 -12.98 -24.96 -6.06
N GLU A 24 -12.68 -26.23 -5.78
CA GLU A 24 -12.50 -27.25 -6.83
C GLU A 24 -13.76 -27.45 -7.69
N SER A 25 -14.95 -27.43 -7.10
CA SER A 25 -16.21 -27.53 -7.86
C SER A 25 -16.52 -26.25 -8.61
N PHE A 26 -16.32 -25.10 -7.98
CA PHE A 26 -16.57 -23.79 -8.57
C PHE A 26 -15.74 -23.56 -9.85
N PHE A 27 -14.44 -23.87 -9.79
CA PHE A 27 -13.53 -23.74 -10.93
C PHE A 27 -13.59 -24.92 -11.92
N LYS A 28 -14.47 -25.90 -11.70
CA LYS A 28 -14.87 -26.89 -12.73
C LYS A 28 -16.11 -26.47 -13.51
N GLY A 29 -16.81 -25.43 -13.06
CA GLY A 29 -18.06 -24.97 -13.66
C GLY A 29 -19.32 -25.55 -13.01
N ASP A 30 -19.20 -26.23 -11.87
CA ASP A 30 -20.37 -26.74 -11.13
C ASP A 30 -21.17 -25.57 -10.54
N ASP A 31 -22.49 -25.59 -10.68
CA ASP A 31 -23.36 -24.63 -9.99
C ASP A 31 -23.67 -25.13 -8.58
N LEU A 32 -23.12 -24.43 -7.58
CA LEU A 32 -23.29 -24.74 -6.16
C LEU A 32 -24.39 -23.88 -5.51
N THR A 33 -24.97 -22.94 -6.25
CA THR A 33 -25.80 -21.86 -5.70
C THR A 33 -27.30 -22.09 -5.88
N SER A 34 -27.70 -22.73 -6.97
CA SER A 34 -29.12 -22.90 -7.32
C SER A 34 -29.89 -23.80 -6.35
N ASP A 35 -29.22 -24.76 -5.71
CA ASP A 35 -29.82 -25.68 -4.74
C ASP A 35 -29.80 -25.15 -3.29
N ASN A 36 -29.07 -24.07 -3.00
CA ASN A 36 -28.92 -23.55 -1.64
C ASN A 36 -28.97 -22.00 -1.59
N PRO A 37 -30.10 -21.40 -1.15
CA PRO A 37 -30.24 -19.95 -1.09
C PRO A 37 -29.32 -19.29 -0.06
N THR A 38 -28.84 -20.03 0.96
CA THR A 38 -27.91 -19.53 1.98
C THR A 38 -26.45 -19.89 1.68
N PHE A 39 -26.16 -20.32 0.45
CA PHE A 39 -24.81 -20.76 0.07
C PHE A 39 -23.74 -19.70 0.35
N TRP A 40 -23.96 -18.46 -0.09
CA TRP A 40 -22.97 -17.39 0.07
C TRP A 40 -22.72 -17.02 1.53
N ASP A 41 -23.79 -17.00 2.32
CA ASP A 41 -23.75 -16.80 3.75
C ASP A 41 -22.93 -17.87 4.47
N GLU A 42 -23.06 -19.14 4.06
CA GLU A 42 -22.22 -20.24 4.57
C GLU A 42 -20.79 -20.16 4.06
N PHE A 43 -20.60 -19.85 2.78
CA PHE A 43 -19.31 -19.78 2.12
C PHE A 43 -18.40 -18.76 2.80
N PHE A 44 -18.90 -17.55 3.04
CA PHE A 44 -18.15 -16.49 3.71
C PHE A 44 -18.02 -16.66 5.22
N LEU A 45 -18.59 -17.72 5.82
CA LEU A 45 -18.25 -18.14 7.18
C LEU A 45 -17.04 -19.10 7.21
N LEU A 46 -16.66 -19.67 6.07
CA LEU A 46 -15.49 -20.54 5.97
C LEU A 46 -14.23 -19.71 5.77
N LYS A 47 -13.22 -19.95 6.61
CA LYS A 47 -11.93 -19.27 6.49
C LYS A 47 -11.31 -19.51 5.11
N PRO A 48 -11.00 -18.47 4.33
CA PRO A 48 -10.49 -18.63 2.99
C PRO A 48 -9.10 -19.27 3.02
N LYS A 49 -8.88 -20.18 2.07
CA LYS A 49 -7.63 -20.91 1.91
C LYS A 49 -6.87 -20.32 0.74
N ILE A 50 -6.18 -19.21 1.03
CA ILE A 50 -5.54 -18.32 0.04
C ILE A 50 -4.69 -19.09 -0.97
N PRO A 51 -3.73 -19.96 -0.56
CA PRO A 51 -2.88 -20.66 -1.54
C PRO A 51 -3.65 -21.63 -2.44
N GLN A 52 -4.72 -22.24 -1.91
CA GLN A 52 -5.55 -23.17 -2.66
C GLN A 52 -6.43 -22.45 -3.69
N LEU A 53 -7.01 -21.31 -3.31
CA LEU A 53 -7.80 -20.47 -4.21
C LEU A 53 -6.95 -19.97 -5.38
N GLU A 54 -5.77 -19.41 -5.06
CA GLU A 54 -4.79 -18.96 -6.06
C GLU A 54 -4.38 -20.11 -6.99
N ALA A 55 -4.07 -21.28 -6.43
CA ALA A 55 -3.68 -22.45 -7.22
C ALA A 55 -4.79 -22.94 -8.17
N GLU A 56 -6.07 -22.88 -7.78
CA GLU A 56 -7.17 -23.27 -8.69
C GLU A 56 -7.31 -22.28 -9.85
N ILE A 57 -7.20 -20.97 -9.60
CA ILE A 57 -7.25 -19.95 -10.67
C ILE A 57 -6.05 -20.09 -11.61
N GLN A 58 -4.84 -20.30 -11.07
CA GLN A 58 -3.61 -20.43 -11.85
C GLN A 58 -3.59 -21.67 -12.77
N LYS A 59 -4.35 -22.72 -12.46
CA LYS A 59 -4.44 -23.93 -13.31
C LYS A 59 -5.25 -23.73 -14.59
N LEU A 60 -6.13 -22.74 -14.63
CA LEU A 60 -7.06 -22.56 -15.74
C LEU A 60 -6.31 -22.09 -16.99
N THR A 61 -6.68 -22.56 -18.18
CA THR A 61 -6.27 -21.91 -19.43
C THR A 61 -7.07 -20.64 -19.66
N VAL A 62 -6.67 -19.79 -20.62
CA VAL A 62 -7.44 -18.59 -20.98
C VAL A 62 -8.86 -18.95 -21.46
N ASP A 63 -9.00 -20.02 -22.26
CA ASP A 63 -10.30 -20.50 -22.71
C ASP A 63 -11.19 -20.97 -21.55
N GLN A 64 -10.62 -21.71 -20.59
CA GLN A 64 -11.34 -22.15 -19.41
C GLN A 64 -11.76 -20.96 -18.53
N LEU A 65 -10.87 -19.98 -18.36
CA LEU A 65 -11.15 -18.75 -17.63
C LEU A 65 -12.32 -17.97 -18.27
N ASN A 66 -12.33 -17.86 -19.60
CA ASN A 66 -13.43 -17.24 -20.34
C ASN A 66 -14.74 -18.02 -20.23
N ASN A 67 -14.70 -19.35 -20.20
CA ASN A 67 -15.87 -20.20 -19.99
C ASN A 67 -16.41 -20.10 -18.55
N LEU A 68 -15.55 -19.83 -17.58
CA LEU A 68 -15.89 -19.67 -16.16
C LEU A 68 -16.15 -18.21 -15.76
N LYS A 69 -16.13 -17.27 -16.70
CA LYS A 69 -16.27 -15.84 -16.43
C LYS A 69 -17.52 -15.55 -15.60
N ASP A 70 -18.66 -16.19 -15.89
CA ASP A 70 -19.93 -15.89 -15.21
C ASP A 70 -19.90 -16.35 -13.75
N ASN A 71 -19.23 -17.47 -13.46
CA ASN A 71 -18.96 -17.92 -12.11
C ASN A 71 -18.06 -16.90 -11.39
N ILE A 72 -16.90 -16.54 -11.97
CA ILE A 72 -15.96 -15.59 -11.36
C ILE A 72 -16.64 -14.24 -11.10
N ASN A 73 -17.39 -13.73 -12.08
CA ASN A 73 -18.20 -12.52 -11.97
C ASN A 73 -19.20 -12.59 -10.81
N LEU A 74 -19.87 -13.73 -10.64
CA LEU A 74 -20.79 -13.95 -9.51
C LEU A 74 -20.05 -13.94 -8.18
N LEU A 75 -18.92 -14.64 -8.05
CA LEU A 75 -18.10 -14.65 -6.83
C LEU A 75 -17.59 -13.25 -6.48
N VAL A 76 -17.10 -12.48 -7.45
CA VAL A 76 -16.69 -11.08 -7.25
C VAL A 76 -17.87 -10.23 -6.80
N SER A 77 -19.03 -10.37 -7.46
CA SER A 77 -20.24 -9.62 -7.09
C SER A 77 -20.63 -9.92 -5.64
N GLN A 78 -20.59 -11.19 -5.24
CA GLN A 78 -20.92 -11.60 -3.87
C GLN A 78 -19.88 -11.11 -2.86
N CYS A 79 -18.59 -11.06 -3.21
CA CYS A 79 -17.59 -10.43 -2.36
C CYS A 79 -17.89 -8.94 -2.11
N ILE A 80 -18.40 -8.22 -3.12
CA ILE A 80 -18.80 -6.81 -2.99
C ILE A 80 -20.07 -6.67 -2.14
N GLU A 81 -21.07 -7.55 -2.34
CA GLU A 81 -22.30 -7.56 -1.56
C GLU A 81 -22.04 -7.79 -0.06
N MET A 82 -21.17 -8.73 0.29
CA MET A 82 -20.85 -9.04 1.69
C MET A 82 -20.17 -7.88 2.44
N GLN A 83 -19.55 -6.94 1.73
CA GLN A 83 -18.96 -5.75 2.37
C GLN A 83 -20.02 -4.77 2.89
N GLY A 84 -21.25 -4.82 2.36
CA GLY A 84 -22.37 -4.02 2.85
C GLY A 84 -23.11 -4.64 4.04
N GLN A 85 -22.68 -5.82 4.52
CA GLN A 85 -23.33 -6.52 5.62
C GLN A 85 -22.65 -6.24 6.96
N GLU A 86 -23.41 -6.27 8.06
CA GLU A 86 -22.90 -6.04 9.41
C GLU A 86 -22.02 -7.19 9.95
N HIS A 87 -22.02 -8.36 9.30
CA HIS A 87 -21.33 -9.54 9.83
C HIS A 87 -19.81 -9.49 9.56
N HIS A 88 -19.04 -9.01 10.54
CA HIS A 88 -17.59 -8.80 10.43
C HIS A 88 -16.78 -10.00 9.87
N ILE A 89 -17.06 -11.25 10.28
CA ILE A 89 -16.30 -12.41 9.75
C ILE A 89 -16.49 -12.57 8.24
N ARG A 90 -17.75 -12.46 7.76
CA ARG A 90 -18.07 -12.60 6.34
C ARG A 90 -17.43 -11.48 5.54
N LEU A 91 -17.49 -10.26 6.06
CA LEU A 91 -16.85 -9.11 5.46
C LEU A 91 -15.33 -9.30 5.32
N VAL A 92 -14.65 -9.74 6.38
CA VAL A 92 -13.20 -10.01 6.37
C VAL A 92 -12.86 -11.12 5.38
N TYR A 93 -13.61 -12.22 5.37
CA TYR A 93 -13.36 -13.34 4.45
C TYR A 93 -13.68 -12.98 2.99
N ALA A 94 -14.71 -12.17 2.75
CA ALA A 94 -15.02 -11.63 1.43
C ALA A 94 -13.91 -10.72 0.90
N LEU A 95 -13.40 -9.80 1.74
CA LEU A 95 -12.25 -8.97 1.37
C LEU A 95 -11.01 -9.81 1.05
N GLN A 96 -10.70 -10.82 1.87
CA GLN A 96 -9.56 -11.72 1.61
C GLN A 96 -9.72 -12.49 0.30
N THR A 97 -10.90 -13.08 0.07
CA THR A 97 -11.19 -13.79 -1.18
C THR A 97 -11.08 -12.86 -2.38
N PHE A 98 -11.61 -11.64 -2.29
CA PHE A 98 -11.55 -10.68 -3.38
C PHE A 98 -10.13 -10.19 -3.68
N SER A 99 -9.35 -9.86 -2.64
CA SER A 99 -7.93 -9.50 -2.80
C SER A 99 -7.16 -10.60 -3.53
N VAL A 100 -7.37 -11.88 -3.19
CA VAL A 100 -6.70 -13.00 -3.85
C VAL A 100 -7.12 -13.11 -5.31
N ILE A 101 -8.42 -13.06 -5.59
CA ILE A 101 -8.92 -13.11 -6.98
C ILE A 101 -8.28 -12.00 -7.80
N LEU A 102 -8.27 -10.76 -7.31
CA LEU A 102 -7.65 -9.63 -8.01
C LEU A 102 -6.16 -9.83 -8.21
N THR A 103 -5.40 -10.13 -7.16
CA THR A 103 -3.94 -10.32 -7.25
C THR A 103 -3.59 -11.45 -8.22
N THR A 104 -4.26 -12.61 -8.13
CA THR A 104 -4.00 -13.73 -9.03
C THR A 104 -4.39 -13.39 -10.47
N MET A 105 -5.48 -12.65 -10.68
CA MET A 105 -5.92 -12.25 -12.02
C MET A 105 -4.99 -11.21 -12.65
N TYR A 106 -4.48 -10.25 -11.88
CA TYR A 106 -3.44 -9.31 -12.35
C TYR A 106 -2.16 -10.05 -12.77
N GLN A 107 -1.69 -11.01 -11.95
CA GLN A 107 -0.54 -11.86 -12.32
C GLN A 107 -0.80 -12.62 -13.63
N ARG A 108 -2.01 -13.16 -13.80
CA ARG A 108 -2.42 -13.87 -15.02
C ARG A 108 -2.43 -12.94 -16.23
N ALA A 109 -2.98 -11.73 -16.11
CA ALA A 109 -3.02 -10.76 -17.19
C ALA A 109 -1.62 -10.22 -17.57
N SER A 110 -0.71 -10.15 -16.60
CA SER A 110 0.71 -9.84 -16.86
C SER A 110 1.41 -10.95 -17.65
N GLN A 111 1.06 -12.22 -17.40
CA GLN A 111 1.59 -13.37 -18.13
C GLN A 111 0.96 -13.54 -19.53
N ASP A 112 -0.32 -13.20 -19.67
CA ASP A 112 -1.06 -13.34 -20.92
C ASP A 112 -1.95 -12.10 -21.19
N PRO A 113 -1.50 -11.19 -22.09
CA PRO A 113 -2.22 -9.98 -22.44
C PRO A 113 -3.60 -10.20 -23.10
N SER A 114 -3.92 -11.42 -23.53
CA SER A 114 -5.24 -11.73 -24.12
C SER A 114 -6.36 -11.75 -23.08
N ILE A 115 -6.02 -11.80 -21.78
CA ILE A 115 -6.99 -11.82 -20.69
C ILE A 115 -7.59 -10.43 -20.50
N ASN A 116 -8.89 -10.30 -20.80
CA ASN A 116 -9.64 -9.08 -20.50
C ASN A 116 -10.12 -9.10 -19.04
N LEU A 117 -9.35 -8.50 -18.13
CA LEU A 117 -9.65 -8.46 -16.70
C LEU A 117 -11.04 -7.90 -16.38
N LYS A 118 -11.41 -6.78 -16.98
CA LYS A 118 -12.70 -6.13 -16.76
C LYS A 118 -13.85 -7.08 -17.11
N HIS A 119 -13.74 -7.78 -18.23
CA HIS A 119 -14.76 -8.72 -18.69
C HIS A 119 -14.87 -9.97 -17.81
N VAL A 120 -13.73 -10.53 -17.36
CA VAL A 120 -13.71 -11.74 -16.53
C VAL A 120 -14.12 -11.49 -15.08
N LEU A 121 -13.72 -10.35 -14.51
CA LEU A 121 -13.94 -10.03 -13.09
C LEU A 121 -15.26 -9.30 -12.82
N LEU A 122 -15.62 -8.37 -13.69
CA LEU A 122 -16.76 -7.49 -13.47
C LEU A 122 -17.96 -7.83 -14.36
N GLY A 123 -17.72 -8.33 -15.58
CA GLY A 123 -18.76 -8.83 -16.47
C GLY A 123 -19.76 -7.73 -16.83
N GLU A 124 -21.05 -8.01 -16.65
CA GLU A 124 -22.11 -7.03 -16.89
C GLU A 124 -22.13 -5.91 -15.84
N ASN A 125 -22.40 -4.69 -16.29
CA ASN A 125 -22.51 -3.48 -15.45
C ASN A 125 -21.28 -3.22 -14.54
N PRO A 126 -20.06 -3.20 -15.09
CA PRO A 126 -18.83 -3.08 -14.29
C PRO A 126 -18.78 -1.76 -13.51
N ASN A 127 -19.35 -0.69 -14.07
CA ASN A 127 -19.41 0.62 -13.43
C ASN A 127 -20.22 0.58 -12.13
N ILE A 128 -21.39 -0.09 -12.13
CA ILE A 128 -22.25 -0.19 -10.94
C ILE A 128 -21.56 -1.01 -9.84
N LYS A 129 -20.93 -2.14 -10.21
CA LYS A 129 -20.20 -2.99 -9.25
C LYS A 129 -19.03 -2.26 -8.61
N MET A 130 -18.23 -1.57 -9.42
CA MET A 130 -17.09 -0.81 -8.92
C MET A 130 -17.51 0.43 -8.12
N GLN A 131 -18.56 1.13 -8.53
CA GLN A 131 -19.14 2.20 -7.73
C GLN A 131 -19.52 1.69 -6.34
N LYS A 132 -20.28 0.59 -6.27
CA LYS A 132 -20.71 -0.01 -5.00
C LYS A 132 -19.53 -0.45 -4.14
N LEU A 133 -18.52 -1.09 -4.73
CA LEU A 133 -17.28 -1.44 -4.03
C LEU A 133 -16.62 -0.20 -3.41
N LEU A 134 -16.46 0.87 -4.19
CA LEU A 134 -15.79 2.08 -3.73
C LEU A 134 -16.62 2.82 -2.67
N GLU A 135 -17.95 2.83 -2.77
CA GLU A 135 -18.84 3.34 -1.71
C GLU A 135 -18.68 2.57 -0.40
N HIS A 136 -18.63 1.22 -0.45
CA HIS A 136 -18.36 0.40 0.73
C HIS A 136 -16.97 0.68 1.32
N CYS A 137 -15.93 0.74 0.47
CA CYS A 137 -14.57 1.11 0.90
C CYS A 137 -14.55 2.47 1.59
N GLY A 138 -15.18 3.49 1.00
CA GLY A 138 -15.28 4.83 1.59
C GLY A 138 -15.98 4.80 2.96
N SER A 139 -17.09 4.08 3.08
CA SER A 139 -17.81 3.93 4.35
C SER A 139 -16.97 3.25 5.43
N VAL A 140 -16.15 2.26 5.07
CA VAL A 140 -15.26 1.56 6.01
C VAL A 140 -14.11 2.48 6.45
N LEU A 141 -13.53 3.24 5.52
CA LEU A 141 -12.41 4.13 5.83
C LEU A 141 -12.83 5.30 6.73
N SER A 142 -13.98 5.91 6.47
CA SER A 142 -14.54 7.00 7.30
C SER A 142 -15.31 6.51 8.54
N GLY A 143 -15.60 5.22 8.64
CA GLY A 143 -16.39 4.64 9.72
C GLY A 143 -15.60 4.39 11.01
N ASP A 144 -16.33 4.18 12.10
CA ASP A 144 -15.78 3.69 13.37
C ASP A 144 -15.75 2.16 13.36
N VAL A 145 -14.71 1.62 12.74
CA VAL A 145 -14.49 0.19 12.56
C VAL A 145 -13.06 -0.17 12.99
N PRO A 146 -12.76 -1.45 13.30
CA PRO A 146 -11.42 -1.84 13.71
C PRO A 146 -10.34 -1.45 12.69
N ASP A 147 -9.18 -0.99 13.16
CA ASP A 147 -8.04 -0.58 12.30
C ASP A 147 -7.62 -1.70 11.34
N SER A 148 -7.68 -2.96 11.77
CA SER A 148 -7.38 -4.11 10.92
C SER A 148 -8.26 -4.16 9.67
N LEU A 149 -9.51 -3.71 9.77
CA LEU A 149 -10.43 -3.68 8.65
C LEU A 149 -10.11 -2.53 7.70
N LYS A 150 -9.81 -1.33 8.22
CA LYS A 150 -9.33 -0.20 7.39
C LYS A 150 -8.05 -0.58 6.64
N SER A 151 -7.10 -1.24 7.30
CA SER A 151 -5.89 -1.79 6.66
C SER A 151 -6.20 -2.77 5.53
N MET A 152 -7.21 -3.63 5.68
CA MET A 152 -7.58 -4.57 4.62
C MET A 152 -8.16 -3.86 3.40
N VAL A 153 -8.99 -2.84 3.61
CA VAL A 153 -9.52 -2.00 2.52
C VAL A 153 -8.41 -1.23 1.83
N LEU A 154 -7.50 -0.60 2.57
CA LEU A 154 -6.35 0.11 1.98
C LEU A 154 -5.47 -0.83 1.14
N LYS A 155 -5.20 -2.04 1.64
CA LYS A 155 -4.46 -3.06 0.88
C LYS A 155 -5.20 -3.48 -0.39
N LEU A 156 -6.51 -3.65 -0.35
CA LEU A 156 -7.31 -3.94 -1.53
C LEU A 156 -7.23 -2.80 -2.56
N LEU A 157 -7.33 -1.55 -2.12
CA LEU A 157 -7.21 -0.38 -2.99
C LEU A 157 -5.80 -0.26 -3.59
N LEU A 158 -4.75 -0.57 -2.82
CA LEU A 158 -3.38 -0.65 -3.32
C LEU A 158 -3.23 -1.76 -4.36
N ILE A 159 -3.78 -2.96 -4.13
CA ILE A 159 -3.80 -4.04 -5.14
C ILE A 159 -4.47 -3.56 -6.44
N ILE A 160 -5.58 -2.82 -6.35
CA ILE A 160 -6.24 -2.24 -7.52
C ILE A 160 -5.32 -1.21 -8.20
N ALA A 161 -4.67 -0.32 -7.45
CA ALA A 161 -3.82 0.73 -8.01
C ALA A 161 -2.53 0.18 -8.65
N THR A 162 -1.94 -0.87 -8.09
CA THR A 162 -0.63 -1.42 -8.49
C THR A 162 -0.74 -2.73 -9.26
N GLY A 163 -1.92 -3.02 -9.84
CA GLY A 163 -2.15 -4.28 -10.55
C GLY A 163 -1.42 -4.40 -11.90
N PHE A 164 -0.96 -3.29 -12.46
CA PHE A 164 -0.15 -3.21 -13.67
C PHE A 164 1.13 -2.41 -13.40
N ASP A 165 2.20 -2.72 -14.14
CA ASP A 165 3.47 -2.00 -14.04
C ASP A 165 3.32 -0.52 -14.39
N ASN A 166 2.53 -0.23 -15.42
CA ASN A 166 2.10 1.11 -15.76
C ASN A 166 0.66 1.32 -15.29
N ILE A 167 0.47 2.29 -14.39
CA ILE A 167 -0.85 2.60 -13.83
C ILE A 167 -1.84 3.07 -14.90
N ASP A 168 -1.36 3.70 -15.98
CA ASP A 168 -2.19 4.25 -17.06
C ASP A 168 -2.90 3.16 -17.88
N ASP A 169 -2.33 1.96 -17.89
CA ASP A 169 -2.86 0.78 -18.58
C ASP A 169 -3.87 0.00 -17.72
N ASN A 170 -4.05 0.38 -16.45
CA ASN A 170 -4.89 -0.35 -15.51
C ASN A 170 -6.37 0.03 -15.66
N PRO A 171 -7.23 -0.86 -16.20
CA PRO A 171 -8.62 -0.53 -16.47
C PRO A 171 -9.46 -0.38 -15.19
N LEU A 172 -8.97 -0.87 -14.04
CA LEU A 172 -9.70 -0.74 -12.78
C LEU A 172 -9.46 0.61 -12.09
N VAL A 173 -8.35 1.29 -12.38
CA VAL A 173 -8.02 2.61 -11.81
C VAL A 173 -8.94 3.71 -12.37
N GLU A 174 -9.47 3.54 -13.59
CA GLU A 174 -10.49 4.43 -14.16
C GLU A 174 -11.71 4.60 -13.25
N TYR A 175 -12.08 3.57 -12.50
CA TYR A 175 -13.18 3.63 -11.54
C TYR A 175 -12.84 4.47 -10.31
N LEU A 176 -11.60 4.45 -9.85
CA LEU A 176 -11.12 5.29 -8.75
C LEU A 176 -11.09 6.77 -9.15
N MET A 177 -10.89 7.07 -10.43
CA MET A 177 -11.02 8.43 -10.96
C MET A 177 -12.48 8.89 -11.02
N SER A 178 -13.39 8.00 -11.40
CA SER A 178 -14.83 8.31 -11.49
C SER A 178 -15.50 8.44 -10.13
N HIS A 179 -15.11 7.60 -9.16
CA HIS A 179 -15.62 7.58 -7.79
C HIS A 179 -14.47 7.79 -6.80
N SER A 180 -14.09 9.05 -6.63
CA SER A 180 -12.91 9.44 -5.84
C SER A 180 -13.06 9.10 -4.35
N LEU A 181 -12.04 8.44 -3.78
CA LEU A 181 -11.89 8.18 -2.34
C LEU A 181 -10.97 9.17 -1.64
N PHE A 182 -10.69 10.33 -2.26
CA PHE A 182 -9.74 11.30 -1.72
C PHE A 182 -10.12 11.77 -0.31
N ASP A 183 -11.37 12.14 -0.07
CA ASP A 183 -11.77 12.75 1.21
C ASP A 183 -11.66 11.74 2.39
N PRO A 184 -12.17 10.49 2.29
CA PRO A 184 -11.91 9.46 3.30
C PRO A 184 -10.43 9.18 3.54
N LEU A 185 -9.60 9.18 2.49
CA LEU A 185 -8.16 8.93 2.61
C LEU A 185 -7.46 10.06 3.36
N ILE A 186 -7.74 11.30 3.02
CA ILE A 186 -7.14 12.47 3.67
C ILE A 186 -7.57 12.56 5.14
N GLN A 187 -8.82 12.22 5.46
CA GLN A 187 -9.31 12.19 6.84
C GLN A 187 -8.44 11.30 7.76
N LEU A 188 -7.98 10.15 7.26
CA LEU A 188 -7.11 9.24 8.01
C LEU A 188 -5.74 9.86 8.36
N LEU A 189 -5.30 10.87 7.61
CA LEU A 189 -4.04 11.58 7.89
C LEU A 189 -4.20 12.63 9.00
N CYS A 190 -5.40 13.16 9.20
CA CYS A 190 -5.66 14.19 10.21
C CYS A 190 -5.53 13.60 11.64
N THR A 191 -6.09 12.41 11.87
CA THR A 191 -6.12 11.76 13.19
C THR A 191 -4.76 11.12 13.53
N SER A 192 -4.20 11.42 14.70
CA SER A 192 -2.87 10.89 15.09
C SER A 192 -2.80 9.37 15.16
N SER A 193 -3.85 8.70 15.66
CA SER A 193 -3.87 7.23 15.77
C SER A 193 -3.98 6.57 14.40
N GLU A 194 -4.91 7.03 13.56
CA GLU A 194 -5.12 6.48 12.22
C GLU A 194 -3.90 6.74 11.33
N ARG A 195 -3.29 7.92 11.42
CA ARG A 195 -2.07 8.26 10.70
C ARG A 195 -0.92 7.29 11.00
N GLN A 196 -0.76 6.88 12.26
CA GLN A 196 0.29 5.92 12.63
C GLN A 196 0.05 4.52 12.04
N HIS A 197 -1.21 4.07 11.98
CA HIS A 197 -1.55 2.72 11.50
C HIS A 197 -1.71 2.65 9.98
N HIS A 198 -2.14 3.72 9.34
CA HIS A 198 -2.63 3.72 7.95
C HIS A 198 -1.97 4.77 7.06
N GLY A 199 -1.28 5.75 7.64
CA GLY A 199 -0.76 6.89 6.90
C GLY A 199 0.17 6.49 5.76
N TYR A 200 1.03 5.48 5.95
CA TYR A 200 1.93 4.98 4.92
C TYR A 200 1.15 4.50 3.67
N ASP A 201 0.19 3.60 3.86
CA ASP A 201 -0.63 3.04 2.78
C ASP A 201 -1.46 4.15 2.09
N VAL A 202 -1.96 5.12 2.86
CA VAL A 202 -2.71 6.27 2.34
C VAL A 202 -1.83 7.15 1.45
N VAL A 203 -0.64 7.54 1.93
CA VAL A 203 0.30 8.37 1.16
C VAL A 203 0.70 7.66 -0.13
N LEU A 204 0.98 6.36 -0.05
CA LEU A 204 1.35 5.56 -1.22
C LEU A 204 0.20 5.46 -2.23
N LEU A 205 -1.02 5.22 -1.77
CA LEU A 205 -2.20 5.15 -2.62
C LEU A 205 -2.48 6.50 -3.30
N VAL A 206 -2.45 7.60 -2.54
CA VAL A 206 -2.60 8.96 -3.10
C VAL A 206 -1.51 9.22 -4.13
N MET A 207 -0.26 8.84 -3.86
CA MET A 207 0.86 8.98 -4.78
C MET A 207 0.60 8.25 -6.11
N PHE A 208 0.15 6.99 -6.07
CA PHE A 208 -0.20 6.27 -7.30
C PHE A 208 -1.32 6.99 -8.06
N LEU A 209 -2.39 7.36 -7.35
CA LEU A 209 -3.57 7.94 -7.98
C LEU A 209 -3.34 9.32 -8.59
N VAL A 210 -2.46 10.16 -8.03
CA VAL A 210 -2.10 11.46 -8.65
C VAL A 210 -1.21 11.31 -9.88
N ASN A 211 -0.52 10.17 -10.04
CA ASN A 211 0.34 9.89 -11.19
C ASN A 211 -0.43 9.28 -12.39
N TYR A 212 -1.65 8.79 -12.16
CA TYR A 212 -2.50 8.25 -13.24
C TYR A 212 -2.86 9.32 -14.28
N LYS A 213 -2.58 9.04 -15.56
CA LYS A 213 -2.87 9.85 -16.76
C LYS A 213 -2.57 11.33 -16.57
N LYS A 214 -1.48 11.64 -15.86
CA LYS A 214 -1.10 12.99 -15.44
C LYS A 214 -1.03 14.01 -16.60
N GLN A 215 -0.78 13.55 -17.82
CA GLN A 215 -0.60 14.40 -19.01
C GLN A 215 -1.80 14.44 -19.96
N GLU A 216 -2.77 13.54 -19.82
CA GLU A 216 -3.83 13.33 -20.83
C GLU A 216 -5.22 13.77 -20.37
N SER A 217 -5.47 13.83 -19.05
CA SER A 217 -6.79 14.16 -18.51
C SER A 217 -6.71 14.94 -17.21
N ALA A 218 -7.79 15.63 -16.85
CA ALA A 218 -7.91 16.31 -15.57
C ALA A 218 -8.08 15.28 -14.44
N ASN A 219 -6.96 14.82 -13.89
CA ASN A 219 -6.95 13.86 -12.78
C ASN A 219 -7.59 14.48 -11.51
N PRO A 220 -8.66 13.90 -10.95
CA PRO A 220 -9.37 14.47 -9.81
C PRO A 220 -8.54 14.46 -8.52
N TYR A 221 -7.64 13.49 -8.33
CA TYR A 221 -6.73 13.45 -7.17
C TYR A 221 -5.70 14.57 -7.26
N VAL A 222 -5.20 14.88 -8.45
CA VAL A 222 -4.31 16.03 -8.68
C VAL A 222 -5.02 17.33 -8.32
N VAL A 223 -6.24 17.52 -8.82
CA VAL A 223 -7.04 18.73 -8.54
C VAL A 223 -7.29 18.85 -7.04
N LYS A 224 -7.82 17.80 -6.40
CA LYS A 224 -8.15 17.80 -4.98
C LYS A 224 -6.92 18.02 -4.09
N LEU A 225 -5.78 17.38 -4.41
CA LEU A 225 -4.54 17.60 -3.69
C LEU A 225 -4.01 19.02 -3.87
N SER A 226 -4.17 19.63 -5.04
CA SER A 226 -3.66 20.98 -5.31
C SER A 226 -4.41 22.08 -4.52
N ILE A 227 -5.70 21.86 -4.26
CA ILE A 227 -6.57 22.80 -3.54
C ILE A 227 -6.73 22.46 -2.05
N LEU A 228 -6.14 21.36 -1.58
CA LEU A 228 -6.19 20.97 -0.17
C LEU A 228 -5.55 22.05 0.70
N ASP A 229 -6.33 22.63 1.60
CA ASP A 229 -5.95 23.71 2.52
C ASP A 229 -6.01 23.31 3.99
N ASP A 230 -6.44 22.07 4.28
CA ASP A 230 -6.42 21.51 5.62
C ASP A 230 -4.97 21.29 6.12
N GLU A 231 -4.53 22.16 7.03
CA GLU A 231 -3.21 22.09 7.65
C GLU A 231 -2.98 20.80 8.44
N CYS A 232 -4.02 20.23 9.07
CA CYS A 232 -3.92 18.97 9.80
C CYS A 232 -3.61 17.82 8.83
N ALA A 233 -4.32 17.76 7.71
CA ALA A 233 -4.09 16.79 6.66
C ALA A 233 -2.68 16.91 6.07
N LEU A 234 -2.27 18.14 5.70
CA LEU A 234 -0.95 18.39 5.08
C LEU A 234 0.20 18.10 6.04
N ASN A 235 0.07 18.49 7.31
CA ASN A 235 1.05 18.16 8.34
C ASN A 235 1.09 16.64 8.59
N GLY A 236 -0.07 15.98 8.62
CA GLY A 236 -0.16 14.52 8.74
C GLY A 236 0.54 13.81 7.58
N TYR A 237 0.30 14.26 6.34
CA TYR A 237 0.97 13.76 5.15
C TYR A 237 2.50 13.91 5.24
N GLY A 238 2.97 15.09 5.65
CA GLY A 238 4.40 15.37 5.87
C GLY A 238 5.01 14.47 6.95
N GLN A 239 4.33 14.29 8.09
CA GLN A 239 4.80 13.42 9.18
C GLN A 239 4.98 11.97 8.74
N VAL A 240 4.06 11.44 7.93
CA VAL A 240 4.17 10.08 7.40
C VAL A 240 5.42 9.94 6.54
N ILE A 241 5.66 10.88 5.61
CA ILE A 241 6.85 10.87 4.77
C ILE A 241 8.12 10.97 5.61
N THR A 242 8.17 11.91 6.55
CA THR A 242 9.34 12.08 7.43
C THR A 242 9.61 10.81 8.24
N ALA A 243 8.57 10.18 8.79
CA ALA A 243 8.72 8.93 9.54
C ALA A 243 9.24 7.79 8.66
N ALA A 244 8.68 7.62 7.46
CA ALA A 244 9.11 6.56 6.53
C ALA A 244 10.56 6.75 6.06
N LEU A 245 10.93 7.96 5.65
CA LEU A 245 12.30 8.27 5.23
C LEU A 245 13.30 8.16 6.38
N ASN A 246 12.91 8.52 7.60
CA ASN A 246 13.77 8.35 8.78
C ASN A 246 13.98 6.86 9.11
N ASP A 247 12.92 6.05 9.06
CA ASP A 247 13.04 4.60 9.27
C ASP A 247 13.97 3.95 8.25
N PHE A 248 13.93 4.40 6.99
CA PHE A 248 14.87 3.99 5.96
C PHE A 248 16.30 4.39 6.26
N VAL A 249 16.53 5.66 6.60
CA VAL A 249 17.88 6.15 6.93
C VAL A 249 18.45 5.36 8.11
N MET A 250 17.65 5.11 9.14
CA MET A 250 18.05 4.33 10.30
C MET A 250 18.29 2.85 9.97
N THR A 251 17.46 2.24 9.12
CA THR A 251 17.62 0.84 8.74
C THR A 251 18.82 0.63 7.83
N THR A 252 19.05 1.53 6.88
CA THR A 252 20.11 1.43 5.87
C THR A 252 21.46 1.86 6.42
N PHE A 253 21.50 2.89 7.27
CA PHE A 253 22.73 3.52 7.75
C PHE A 253 22.95 3.39 9.26
N GLY A 254 21.93 3.05 10.05
CA GLY A 254 22.07 2.82 11.50
C GLY A 254 22.92 1.58 11.84
N GLY A 255 23.05 0.63 10.90
CA GLY A 255 24.02 -0.48 11.01
C GLY A 255 25.49 -0.08 10.83
N MET A 256 25.77 1.12 10.28
CA MET A 256 27.15 1.64 10.11
C MET A 256 27.71 2.31 11.39
N GLN A 257 26.89 2.49 12.43
CA GLN A 257 27.30 3.11 13.70
C GLN A 257 27.98 2.16 14.71
N ALA A 258 28.46 0.98 14.28
CA ALA A 258 29.34 0.16 15.14
C ALA A 258 30.81 0.59 15.11
N SER A 259 31.18 1.63 14.34
CA SER A 259 32.57 2.13 14.28
C SER A 259 32.64 3.66 14.35
N GLY A 260 32.46 4.20 15.56
CA GLY A 260 33.20 5.34 16.12
C GLY A 260 33.41 6.64 15.31
N GLY A 261 32.66 6.92 14.24
CA GLY A 261 32.82 8.11 13.41
C GLY A 261 31.49 8.84 13.23
N GLY A 262 31.44 10.12 13.61
CA GLY A 262 30.21 10.92 13.57
C GLY A 262 29.58 11.02 12.18
N TRP A 263 28.25 11.19 12.16
CA TRP A 263 27.36 11.35 11.01
C TRP A 263 27.90 12.16 9.80
N LEU A 264 28.72 13.19 10.01
CA LEU A 264 29.32 14.00 8.93
C LEU A 264 30.43 13.28 8.15
N SER A 265 31.08 12.27 8.75
CA SER A 265 32.07 11.44 8.06
C SER A 265 31.42 10.47 7.06
N SER A 266 30.20 10.01 7.34
CA SER A 266 29.45 9.10 6.48
C SER A 266 28.92 9.80 5.21
N LEU A 267 28.53 11.08 5.28
CA LEU A 267 28.10 11.86 4.11
C LEU A 267 29.26 12.13 3.14
N THR A 268 30.47 12.39 3.65
CA THR A 268 31.67 12.58 2.81
C THR A 268 32.09 11.27 2.11
N SER A 269 31.90 10.11 2.75
CA SER A 269 32.10 8.80 2.10
C SER A 269 30.99 8.42 1.10
N MET A 270 29.75 8.89 1.29
CA MET A 270 28.63 8.65 0.37
C MET A 270 28.82 9.32 -1.00
N VAL A 271 29.26 10.59 -1.02
CA VAL A 271 29.48 11.32 -2.29
C VAL A 271 30.63 10.70 -3.09
N GLY A 272 31.63 10.13 -2.41
CA GLY A 272 32.71 9.38 -3.05
C GLY A 272 32.28 8.00 -3.56
N GLY A 273 31.39 7.29 -2.84
CA GLY A 273 30.95 5.94 -3.18
C GLY A 273 29.95 5.89 -4.34
N ILE A 274 29.02 6.86 -4.42
CA ILE A 274 28.03 6.94 -5.51
C ILE A 274 28.68 7.37 -6.84
N PHE A 275 29.81 8.08 -6.81
CA PHE A 275 30.50 8.55 -8.02
C PHE A 275 31.61 7.60 -8.52
N LEU A 276 31.89 6.50 -7.80
CA LEU A 276 32.95 5.55 -8.14
C LEU A 276 32.46 4.13 -8.46
N THR A 277 31.15 3.87 -8.47
CA THR A 277 30.61 2.59 -8.96
C THR A 277 30.48 2.61 -10.48
N THR A 278 31.63 2.65 -11.15
CA THR A 278 31.74 2.26 -12.56
C THR A 278 32.09 0.77 -12.59
N ASP A 279 31.18 -0.01 -13.16
CA ASP A 279 31.28 -1.41 -13.61
C ASP A 279 31.98 -2.47 -12.71
N ASP A 280 31.27 -3.58 -12.52
CA ASP A 280 31.80 -4.92 -12.16
C ASP A 280 32.06 -5.35 -10.71
N THR A 281 31.51 -4.69 -9.68
CA THR A 281 31.45 -5.34 -8.34
C THR A 281 30.07 -5.28 -7.70
N GLN A 282 29.36 -6.41 -7.77
CA GLN A 282 28.18 -6.72 -6.96
C GLN A 282 28.51 -6.59 -5.47
N PRO A 283 27.87 -5.69 -4.70
CA PRO A 283 27.96 -5.75 -3.26
C PRO A 283 27.02 -6.85 -2.75
N VAL A 284 27.60 -7.81 -2.05
CA VAL A 284 26.87 -8.79 -1.24
C VAL A 284 26.12 -8.04 -0.14
N VAL A 285 24.83 -7.74 -0.36
CA VAL A 285 23.94 -7.20 0.66
C VAL A 285 23.05 -8.33 1.19
N ARG A 286 23.43 -8.81 2.38
CA ARG A 286 22.66 -9.76 3.19
C ARG A 286 21.45 -9.02 3.79
N GLY A 287 20.26 -9.26 3.25
CA GLY A 287 19.00 -8.72 3.80
C GLY A 287 18.12 -8.13 2.71
N GLN A 288 17.56 -8.98 1.86
CA GLN A 288 16.64 -8.63 0.80
C GLN A 288 15.29 -8.15 1.39
N ARG A 289 15.20 -6.87 1.77
CA ARG A 289 13.94 -6.11 1.68
C ARG A 289 13.93 -5.42 0.32
N GLN A 290 12.78 -5.46 -0.34
CA GLN A 290 12.58 -5.01 -1.71
C GLN A 290 12.98 -3.53 -1.85
N SER A 291 13.96 -3.25 -2.71
CA SER A 291 14.57 -1.93 -2.96
C SER A 291 13.65 -0.96 -3.73
N GLY A 292 12.37 -0.85 -3.39
CA GLY A 292 11.41 0.03 -4.11
C GLY A 292 10.37 0.74 -3.22
N THR A 293 10.26 0.36 -1.95
CA THR A 293 9.29 0.92 -0.98
C THR A 293 9.61 2.38 -0.61
N GLU A 294 10.88 2.77 -0.76
CA GLU A 294 11.48 4.08 -0.49
C GLU A 294 11.16 5.12 -1.57
N GLU A 295 11.29 4.68 -2.83
CA GLU A 295 11.10 5.50 -4.01
C GLU A 295 9.66 6.02 -4.08
N GLY A 296 8.70 5.21 -3.62
CA GLY A 296 7.30 5.60 -3.52
C GLY A 296 7.05 6.76 -2.55
N MET A 297 7.76 6.81 -1.41
CA MET A 297 7.61 7.90 -0.45
C MET A 297 8.28 9.20 -0.93
N LEU A 298 9.43 9.09 -1.58
CA LEU A 298 10.08 10.24 -2.22
C LEU A 298 9.23 10.79 -3.37
N LEU A 299 8.59 9.92 -4.15
CA LEU A 299 7.67 10.33 -5.20
C LEU A 299 6.40 10.97 -4.62
N GLY A 300 5.91 10.47 -3.48
CA GLY A 300 4.83 11.09 -2.71
C GLY A 300 5.20 12.50 -2.21
N LEU A 301 6.43 12.68 -1.69
CA LEU A 301 6.95 13.99 -1.31
C LEU A 301 7.02 14.94 -2.49
N PHE A 302 7.60 14.48 -3.61
CA PHE A 302 7.69 15.26 -4.85
C PHE A 302 6.30 15.67 -5.35
N ALA A 303 5.35 14.74 -5.37
CA ALA A 303 3.99 15.03 -5.80
C ALA A 303 3.30 16.06 -4.90
N ALA A 304 3.36 15.90 -3.57
CA ALA A 304 2.76 16.83 -2.63
C ALA A 304 3.39 18.23 -2.71
N ALA A 305 4.73 18.32 -2.76
CA ALA A 305 5.45 19.58 -2.87
C ALA A 305 5.18 20.31 -4.20
N HIS A 306 5.08 19.56 -5.30
CA HIS A 306 4.84 20.15 -6.62
C HIS A 306 3.37 20.53 -6.84
N LEU A 307 2.43 19.75 -6.29
CA LEU A 307 1.00 19.96 -6.53
C LEU A 307 0.35 20.93 -5.55
N ASN A 308 0.78 20.93 -4.28
CA ASN A 308 0.15 21.71 -3.24
C ASN A 308 1.05 22.86 -2.76
N ARG A 309 0.62 24.10 -3.02
CA ARG A 309 1.36 25.32 -2.67
C ARG A 309 1.55 25.53 -1.15
N ASN A 310 0.64 24.98 -0.34
CA ASN A 310 0.66 25.14 1.13
C ASN A 310 1.55 24.08 1.80
N PHE A 311 1.85 22.98 1.10
CA PHE A 311 2.55 21.83 1.68
C PHE A 311 3.96 22.19 2.15
N MET A 312 4.75 22.89 1.32
CA MET A 312 6.11 23.29 1.69
C MET A 312 6.14 24.24 2.89
N THR A 313 5.21 25.19 2.95
CA THR A 313 5.06 26.10 4.09
C THR A 313 4.70 25.33 5.36
N THR A 314 3.75 24.40 5.26
CA THR A 314 3.32 23.54 6.40
C THR A 314 4.47 22.67 6.91
N LEU A 315 5.26 22.07 6.00
CA LEU A 315 6.41 21.23 6.33
C LEU A 315 7.55 22.03 7.00
N ALA A 316 7.80 23.27 6.54
CA ALA A 316 8.77 24.16 7.16
C ALA A 316 8.35 24.57 8.58
N HIS A 317 7.06 24.81 8.82
CA HIS A 317 6.54 25.20 10.14
C HIS A 317 6.42 24.02 11.12
N SER A 318 6.08 22.82 10.65
CA SER A 318 6.02 21.62 11.51
C SER A 318 7.41 21.23 12.04
N SER A 319 8.45 21.41 11.23
CA SER A 319 9.86 21.20 11.61
C SER A 319 10.37 22.25 12.62
N ALA A 320 9.76 23.44 12.66
CA ALA A 320 10.15 24.51 13.58
C ALA A 320 9.62 24.32 15.01
N ALA A 321 8.52 23.56 15.19
CA ALA A 321 7.96 23.28 16.52
C ALA A 321 8.80 22.29 17.36
N SER A 322 9.79 21.63 16.75
CA SER A 322 10.76 20.76 17.42
C SER A 322 12.10 21.46 17.69
N ALA A 323 12.25 22.74 17.32
CA ALA A 323 13.37 23.55 17.78
C ALA A 323 13.05 24.12 19.18
N PRO A 324 13.93 23.96 20.19
CA PRO A 324 13.73 24.60 21.49
C PRO A 324 13.61 26.12 21.30
N PRO A 325 12.78 26.83 22.09
CA PRO A 325 12.64 28.27 21.98
C PRO A 325 14.02 28.90 22.18
N SER A 326 14.50 29.62 21.16
CA SER A 326 15.72 30.41 21.25
C SER A 326 15.65 31.32 22.48
N PRO A 327 16.71 31.39 23.32
CA PRO A 327 16.69 32.27 24.48
C PRO A 327 16.55 33.73 24.02
N PRO A 328 15.82 34.58 24.75
CA PRO A 328 15.58 35.96 24.36
C PRO A 328 16.91 36.70 24.27
N ALA A 329 17.13 37.36 23.13
CA ALA A 329 18.31 38.16 22.85
C ALA A 329 18.47 39.29 23.88
N THR A 330 19.33 39.06 24.87
CA THR A 330 19.85 40.10 25.76
C THR A 330 21.37 39.97 25.80
N LEU A 331 22.03 40.71 24.91
CA LEU A 331 23.48 40.91 24.93
C LEU A 331 23.80 42.09 25.88
N PRO A 332 24.54 41.91 26.98
CA PRO A 332 25.31 42.99 27.59
C PRO A 332 26.64 43.17 26.84
N PRO A 333 27.18 44.41 26.74
CA PRO A 333 28.38 44.67 25.96
C PRO A 333 29.65 44.33 26.76
N ARG A 334 30.64 43.78 26.04
CA ARG A 334 32.04 43.51 26.41
C ARG A 334 32.32 42.11 26.99
N GLN A 335 32.76 41.20 26.12
CA GLN A 335 33.83 40.25 26.41
C GLN A 335 34.53 39.82 25.10
N SER A 336 35.83 39.56 25.20
CA SER A 336 36.79 39.20 24.15
C SER A 336 36.37 37.98 23.32
N PRO A 337 36.86 37.81 22.07
CA PRO A 337 36.44 36.74 21.18
C PRO A 337 36.72 35.35 21.80
N PRO A 338 35.79 34.38 21.66
CA PRO A 338 35.98 33.05 22.21
C PRO A 338 37.07 32.30 21.44
N ASN A 339 37.83 31.50 22.17
CA ASN A 339 38.92 30.69 21.64
C ASN A 339 38.36 29.50 20.86
N LEU A 340 39.10 29.02 19.84
CA LEU A 340 38.69 27.97 18.88
C LEU A 340 38.21 26.65 19.53
N ALA A 341 38.58 26.40 20.80
CA ALA A 341 38.13 25.25 21.58
C ALA A 341 36.66 25.33 22.07
N GLN A 342 36.07 26.53 22.19
CA GLN A 342 34.67 26.69 22.61
C GLN A 342 33.67 26.54 21.45
N ILE A 343 34.11 26.76 20.21
CA ILE A 343 33.27 26.57 19.00
C ILE A 343 33.03 25.07 18.73
N GLN A 344 33.98 24.21 19.12
CA GLN A 344 33.84 22.76 18.95
C GLN A 344 32.84 22.11 19.91
N ALA A 345 32.48 22.78 21.01
CA ALA A 345 31.52 22.26 21.99
C ALA A 345 30.05 22.55 21.64
N LEU A 346 29.78 23.49 20.71
CA LEU A 346 28.41 23.89 20.33
C LEU A 346 27.85 23.08 19.14
N ASN A 347 28.66 22.27 18.47
CA ASN A 347 28.27 21.52 17.27
C ASN A 347 27.65 20.14 17.53
N ASN A 348 27.48 19.74 18.79
CA ASN A 348 27.08 18.37 19.11
C ASN A 348 25.61 18.17 19.56
N ASP A 349 24.79 19.21 19.66
CA ASP A 349 23.43 19.05 20.22
C ASP A 349 22.32 19.85 19.50
N GLN A 350 22.49 20.21 18.23
CA GLN A 350 21.40 20.79 17.44
C GLN A 350 21.10 19.97 16.19
N PRO A 351 19.86 19.45 16.02
CA PRO A 351 19.42 18.89 14.76
C PRO A 351 19.27 20.05 13.76
N THR A 352 20.21 20.16 12.83
CA THR A 352 20.14 21.13 11.75
C THR A 352 18.98 20.79 10.81
N ASN A 353 18.14 21.79 10.57
CA ASN A 353 16.98 21.72 9.71
C ASN A 353 17.43 21.46 8.26
N LEU A 354 17.08 20.31 7.70
CA LEU A 354 17.56 19.80 6.41
C LEU A 354 17.26 20.76 5.24
N LEU A 355 16.22 21.59 5.38
CA LEU A 355 15.84 22.65 4.44
C LEU A 355 16.82 23.83 4.42
N VAL A 356 17.44 24.18 5.55
CA VAL A 356 18.40 25.30 5.62
C VAL A 356 19.70 24.95 4.91
N THR A 357 20.11 23.68 4.96
CA THR A 357 21.30 23.20 4.26
C THR A 357 21.11 23.17 2.75
N PHE A 358 19.89 22.93 2.27
CA PHE A 358 19.58 22.89 0.83
C PHE A 358 19.52 24.27 0.16
N PHE A 359 19.24 25.34 0.92
CA PHE A 359 19.20 26.71 0.39
C PHE A 359 20.51 27.50 0.56
N GLN A 360 21.55 26.88 1.14
CA GLN A 360 22.89 27.48 1.27
C GLN A 360 23.86 27.08 0.16
N TYR A 361 23.42 26.22 -0.77
CA TYR A 361 24.01 25.99 -2.08
C TYR A 361 23.01 26.42 -3.15
#